data_AF-A0A060HC98-F1
#
_entry.id   AF-A0A060HC98-F1
#
_cell.length_a   1.000
_cell.length_b   1.000
_cell.length_c   1.000
_cell.angle_alpha   90.00
_cell.angle_beta   90.00
_cell.angle_gamma   90.00
#
_symmetry.space_group_name_H-M   'P 1'
#
loop_
_entity.id
_entity.type
_entity.pdbx_description
1 polymer ?
#
loop_
_entity_poly.entity_id
_entity_poly.type
_entity_poly.pdbx_seq_one_letter_code
_entity_poly.pdbx_strand_id
1 'polypeptide(L)'
;MRASISTLLAHNDHRQAYWRRRQLLGSMLFLVIDTVKLEFVGPEVAIAQMKMLQQTFATYQELKDQGKIKFAYAFADSPGGMIVLDVASNEELQQVLFLLPSMPLVQRAVRPLTEIKSVESIVTELQTIVSSMPNPEKKGQS
;
A
#
# COMPACT_ATOMS: atom_id res chain seq x y z
N MET A 1 9.96 2.89 -29.97
CA MET A 1 8.52 2.55 -29.94
C MET A 1 7.80 3.72 -29.25
N ARG A 2 7.11 4.60 -29.99
CA ARG A 2 6.40 5.77 -29.42
C ARG A 2 4.91 5.40 -29.30
N ALA A 3 4.37 5.38 -28.08
CA ALA A 3 2.93 5.26 -27.87
C ALA A 3 2.22 6.49 -28.46
N SER A 4 1.07 6.31 -29.12
CA SER A 4 0.33 7.41 -29.73
C SER A 4 -0.39 8.23 -28.64
N ILE A 5 -0.61 9.52 -28.93
CA ILE A 5 -1.34 10.44 -28.04
C ILE A 5 -2.74 9.91 -27.72
N SER A 6 -3.39 9.21 -28.64
CA SER A 6 -4.68 8.55 -28.41
C SER A 6 -4.60 7.43 -27.35
N THR A 7 -3.49 6.69 -27.27
CA THR A 7 -3.27 5.68 -26.22
C THR A 7 -3.08 6.33 -24.85
N LEU A 8 -2.38 7.47 -24.80
CA LEU A 8 -2.17 8.23 -23.56
C LEU A 8 -3.46 8.87 -23.04
N LEU A 9 -4.31 9.38 -23.94
CA LEU A 9 -5.60 9.98 -23.59
C LEU A 9 -6.61 8.92 -23.11
N ALA A 10 -6.68 7.76 -23.78
CA ALA A 10 -7.52 6.64 -23.35
C ALA A 10 -7.09 6.11 -21.96
N HIS A 11 -5.78 6.05 -21.68
CA HIS A 11 -5.26 5.66 -20.38
C HIS A 11 -5.64 6.66 -19.26
N ASN A 12 -5.76 7.94 -19.61
CA ASN A 12 -6.16 9.00 -18.69
C ASN A 12 -7.67 8.96 -18.39
N ASP A 13 -8.50 8.71 -19.40
CA ASP A 13 -9.95 8.59 -19.24
C ASP A 13 -10.36 7.35 -18.42
N HIS A 14 -9.69 6.21 -18.62
CA HIS A 14 -9.90 5.02 -17.78
C HIS A 14 -9.50 5.25 -16.32
N ARG A 15 -8.42 6.00 -16.08
CA ARG A 15 -8.02 6.40 -14.73
C ARG A 15 -9.07 7.33 -14.10
N GLN A 16 -9.55 8.34 -14.82
CA GLN A 16 -10.56 9.25 -14.28
C GLN A 16 -11.92 8.58 -14.02
N ALA A 17 -12.36 7.68 -14.90
CA ALA A 17 -13.58 6.90 -14.71
C ALA A 17 -13.48 5.95 -13.50
N TYR A 18 -12.29 5.36 -13.29
CA TYR A 18 -11.98 4.57 -12.10
C TYR A 18 -12.09 5.43 -10.82
N TRP A 19 -11.49 6.62 -10.79
CA TRP A 19 -11.57 7.51 -9.62
C TRP A 19 -13.00 7.99 -9.31
N ARG A 20 -13.84 8.25 -10.32
CA ARG A 20 -15.25 8.64 -10.11
C ARG A 20 -16.12 7.50 -9.58
N ARG A 21 -15.93 6.26 -10.04
CA ARG A 21 -16.62 5.08 -9.46
C ARG A 21 -16.14 4.76 -8.05
N ARG A 22 -14.86 5.03 -7.76
CA ARG A 22 -14.20 4.79 -6.48
C ARG A 22 -14.75 5.67 -5.35
N GLN A 23 -15.10 6.92 -5.66
CA GLN A 23 -15.71 7.85 -4.70
C GLN A 23 -17.13 7.43 -4.26
N LEU A 24 -17.75 6.49 -4.99
CA LEU A 24 -19.07 5.93 -4.67
C LEU A 24 -19.01 4.59 -3.89
N LEU A 25 -17.84 3.94 -3.78
CA LEU A 25 -17.73 2.55 -3.29
C LEU A 25 -16.86 2.36 -2.03
N GLY A 26 -16.31 3.42 -1.43
CA GLY A 26 -15.65 3.32 -0.11
C GLY A 26 -14.36 2.49 -0.11
N SER A 27 -13.54 2.59 -1.16
CA SER A 27 -12.25 1.89 -1.24
C SER A 27 -11.20 2.46 -0.28
N MET A 28 -10.38 1.59 0.31
CA MET A 28 -9.26 1.93 1.18
C MET A 28 -7.93 1.50 0.57
N LEU A 29 -6.89 2.31 0.77
CA LEU A 29 -5.54 1.99 0.30
C LEU A 29 -4.66 1.50 1.45
N PHE A 30 -3.87 0.46 1.18
CA PHE A 30 -2.90 -0.07 2.13
C PHE A 30 -1.55 -0.27 1.46
N LEU A 31 -0.50 0.24 2.09
CA LEU A 31 0.88 -0.14 1.78
C LEU A 31 1.21 -1.42 2.55
N VAL A 32 1.52 -2.48 1.82
CA VAL A 32 1.99 -3.74 2.38
C VAL A 32 3.46 -3.89 2.02
N ILE A 33 4.29 -4.14 3.02
CA ILE A 33 5.72 -4.30 2.89
C ILE A 33 6.06 -5.71 3.36
N ASP A 34 6.62 -6.51 2.47
CA ASP A 34 7.05 -7.88 2.76
C ASP A 34 8.56 -7.97 2.66
N THR A 35 9.17 -8.48 3.73
CA THR A 35 10.58 -8.92 3.71
C THR A 35 10.59 -10.44 3.76
N VAL A 36 11.22 -11.07 2.78
CA VAL A 36 11.28 -12.53 2.66
C VAL A 36 12.31 -13.07 3.65
N LYS A 37 11.90 -14.05 4.45
CA LYS A 37 12.72 -14.81 5.39
C LYS A 37 12.76 -16.26 4.95
N LEU A 38 13.89 -16.68 4.43
CA LEU A 38 14.11 -18.05 4.00
C LEU A 38 15.13 -18.70 4.93
N GLU A 39 14.74 -19.84 5.49
CA GLU A 39 15.62 -20.70 6.25
C GLU A 39 15.68 -22.04 5.53
N PHE A 40 16.84 -22.31 4.92
CA PHE A 40 17.07 -23.52 4.15
C PHE A 40 17.67 -24.60 5.05
N VAL A 41 16.79 -25.41 5.63
CA VAL A 41 17.20 -26.56 6.48
C VAL A 41 17.60 -27.78 5.62
N GLY A 42 17.16 -27.81 4.35
CA GLY A 42 17.52 -28.84 3.38
C GLY A 42 16.87 -28.59 1.99
N PRO A 43 17.25 -29.36 0.96
CA PRO A 43 16.81 -29.12 -0.43
C PRO A 43 15.30 -29.21 -0.61
N GLU A 44 14.64 -30.16 0.05
CA GLU A 44 13.18 -30.36 -0.04
C GLU A 44 12.40 -29.16 0.51
N VAL A 45 12.81 -28.67 1.68
CA VAL A 45 12.23 -27.47 2.31
C VAL A 45 12.46 -26.25 1.43
N ALA A 46 13.67 -26.10 0.88
CA ALA A 46 13.99 -25.00 -0.04
C ALA A 46 13.08 -25.02 -1.28
N ILE A 47 12.89 -26.19 -1.91
CA ILE A 47 12.01 -26.35 -3.07
C ILE A 47 10.56 -25.99 -2.71
N ALA A 48 10.06 -26.45 -1.56
CA ALA A 48 8.72 -26.11 -1.10
C ALA A 48 8.55 -24.60 -0.89
N GLN A 49 9.52 -23.95 -0.23
CA GLN A 49 9.51 -22.50 -0.02
C GLN A 49 9.55 -21.72 -1.34
N MET A 50 10.37 -22.15 -2.31
CA MET A 50 10.40 -21.53 -3.64
C MET A 50 9.05 -21.66 -4.36
N LYS A 51 8.40 -22.82 -4.26
CA LYS A 51 7.07 -23.04 -4.85
C LYS A 51 6.01 -22.12 -4.23
N MET A 52 6.04 -21.91 -2.91
CA MET A 52 5.13 -20.98 -2.22
C MET A 52 5.35 -19.52 -2.68
N LEU A 53 6.60 -19.09 -2.85
CA LEU A 53 6.89 -17.77 -3.42
C LEU A 53 6.38 -17.64 -4.86
N GLN A 54 6.62 -18.65 -5.70
CA GLN A 54 6.11 -18.66 -7.09
C GLN A 54 4.58 -18.56 -7.16
N GLN A 55 3.88 -19.32 -6.32
CA GLN A 55 2.41 -19.26 -6.25
C GLN A 55 1.91 -17.90 -5.77
N THR A 56 2.64 -17.24 -4.85
CA THR A 56 2.31 -15.87 -4.41
C THR A 56 2.37 -14.89 -5.57
N PHE A 57 3.36 -14.98 -6.46
CA PHE A 57 3.44 -14.09 -7.61
C PHE A 57 2.28 -14.31 -8.59
N ALA A 58 1.79 -15.54 -8.73
CA ALA A 58 0.57 -15.81 -9.50
C ALA A 58 -0.65 -15.10 -8.88
N THR A 59 -0.84 -15.21 -7.56
CA THR A 59 -1.91 -14.49 -6.85
C THR A 59 -1.77 -12.97 -6.99
N TYR A 60 -0.55 -12.41 -6.95
CA TYR A 60 -0.34 -10.98 -7.21
C TYR A 60 -0.75 -10.58 -8.63
N GLN A 61 -0.48 -11.42 -9.63
CA GLN A 61 -0.93 -11.16 -10.98
C GLN A 61 -2.46 -11.13 -11.06
N GLU A 62 -3.15 -12.07 -10.43
CA GLU A 62 -4.62 -12.09 -10.35
C GLU A 62 -5.19 -10.84 -9.66
N LEU A 63 -4.61 -10.43 -8.53
CA LEU A 63 -5.02 -9.22 -7.81
C LEU A 63 -4.77 -7.95 -8.64
N LYS A 64 -3.70 -7.93 -9.44
CA LYS A 64 -3.42 -6.84 -10.38
C LYS A 64 -4.44 -6.79 -11.50
N ASP A 65 -4.82 -7.94 -12.06
CA ASP A 65 -5.82 -8.03 -13.12
C ASP A 65 -7.22 -7.63 -12.62
N GLN A 66 -7.51 -7.88 -11.34
CA GLN A 66 -8.71 -7.39 -10.64
C GLN A 66 -8.65 -5.88 -10.30
N GLY A 67 -7.52 -5.22 -10.55
CA GLY A 67 -7.31 -3.81 -10.23
C GLY A 67 -7.07 -3.51 -8.75
N LYS A 68 -6.90 -4.54 -7.91
CA LYS A 68 -6.65 -4.43 -6.46
C LYS A 68 -5.20 -4.07 -6.15
N ILE A 69 -4.23 -4.42 -6.98
CA ILE A 69 -2.86 -3.91 -6.86
C ILE A 69 -2.71 -2.64 -7.69
N LYS A 70 -2.37 -1.52 -7.03
CA LYS A 70 -2.06 -0.25 -7.70
C LYS A 70 -0.61 -0.16 -8.13
N PHE A 71 0.27 -0.57 -7.23
CA PHE A 71 1.71 -0.52 -7.42
C PHE A 71 2.33 -1.74 -6.75
N ALA A 72 3.41 -2.25 -7.35
CA ALA A 72 4.22 -3.32 -6.79
C ALA A 72 5.67 -3.07 -7.19
N TYR A 73 6.58 -3.09 -6.21
CA TYR A 73 8.01 -2.90 -6.42
C TYR A 73 8.79 -3.88 -5.55
N ALA A 74 9.84 -4.47 -6.10
CA ALA A 74 10.82 -5.21 -5.32
C ALA A 74 11.83 -4.26 -4.68
N PHE A 75 12.38 -4.65 -3.53
CA PHE A 75 13.54 -3.97 -2.97
C PHE A 75 14.80 -4.31 -3.78
N ALA A 76 15.66 -3.32 -3.99
CA ALA A 76 16.88 -3.49 -4.77
C ALA A 76 18.04 -4.10 -3.95
N ASP A 77 17.96 -3.98 -2.62
CA ASP A 77 19.02 -4.33 -1.67
C ASP A 77 18.67 -5.55 -0.79
N SER A 78 17.43 -6.04 -0.86
CA SER A 78 16.92 -7.07 0.04
C SER A 78 15.83 -7.93 -0.60
N PRO A 79 15.69 -9.22 -0.20
CA PRO A 79 14.59 -10.07 -0.64
C PRO A 79 13.26 -9.55 -0.10
N GLY A 80 12.39 -9.10 -0.99
CA GLY A 80 11.09 -8.56 -0.60
C GLY A 80 10.63 -7.44 -1.52
N GLY A 81 9.65 -6.69 -1.04
CA GLY A 81 9.11 -5.57 -1.77
C GLY A 81 7.96 -4.89 -1.06
N MET A 82 7.34 -3.98 -1.79
CA MET A 82 6.15 -3.27 -1.36
C MET A 82 5.06 -3.38 -2.42
N ILE A 83 3.82 -3.51 -1.97
CA ILE A 83 2.62 -3.42 -2.81
C ILE A 83 1.65 -2.41 -2.21
N VAL A 84 0.95 -1.69 -3.07
CA VAL A 84 -0.19 -0.86 -2.67
C VAL A 84 -1.46 -1.59 -3.07
N LEU A 85 -2.21 -2.05 -2.07
CA LEU A 85 -3.50 -2.70 -2.24
C LEU A 85 -4.63 -1.69 -2.13
N ASP A 86 -5.64 -1.90 -2.94
CA ASP A 86 -6.89 -1.16 -3.01
C ASP A 86 -8.03 -2.16 -2.80
N VAL A 87 -8.65 -2.10 -1.63
CA VAL A 87 -9.65 -3.05 -1.13
C VAL A 87 -10.77 -2.29 -0.42
N ALA A 88 -11.95 -2.89 -0.29
CA ALA A 88 -13.12 -2.25 0.29
C ALA A 88 -13.03 -2.09 1.82
N SER A 89 -12.29 -2.96 2.51
CA SER A 89 -12.21 -2.93 3.97
C SER A 89 -10.96 -3.62 4.53
N ASN A 90 -10.77 -3.49 5.86
CA ASN A 90 -9.73 -4.22 6.58
C ASN A 90 -9.95 -5.73 6.53
N GLU A 91 -11.20 -6.20 6.53
CA GLU A 91 -11.54 -7.62 6.47
C GLU A 91 -11.15 -8.21 5.12
N GLU A 92 -11.42 -7.50 4.02
CA GLU A 92 -10.97 -7.92 2.69
C GLU A 92 -9.44 -7.95 2.62
N LEU A 93 -8.76 -6.94 3.18
CA LEU A 93 -7.31 -6.92 3.27
C LEU A 93 -6.77 -8.17 3.98
N GLN A 94 -7.33 -8.50 5.14
CA GLN A 94 -6.91 -9.66 5.92
C GLN A 94 -7.11 -10.96 5.14
N GLN A 95 -8.26 -11.13 4.47
CA GLN A 95 -8.53 -12.29 3.63
C GLN A 95 -7.50 -12.42 2.50
N VAL A 96 -7.25 -11.34 1.76
CA VAL A 96 -6.24 -11.32 0.69
C VAL A 96 -4.88 -11.73 1.23
N LEU A 97 -4.45 -11.14 2.34
CA LEU A 97 -3.11 -11.36 2.90
C LEU A 97 -2.91 -12.75 3.51
N PHE A 98 -3.94 -13.31 4.13
CA PHE A 98 -3.91 -14.63 4.76
C PHE A 98 -3.88 -15.77 3.73
N LEU A 99 -4.50 -15.55 2.56
CA LEU A 99 -4.53 -16.53 1.48
C LEU A 99 -3.24 -16.55 0.65
N LEU A 100 -2.29 -15.64 0.89
CA LEU A 100 -1.01 -15.64 0.17
C LEU A 100 -0.17 -16.86 0.58
N PRO A 101 0.25 -17.73 -0.36
CA PRO A 101 1.04 -18.90 -0.05
C PRO A 101 2.36 -18.59 0.67
N SER A 102 2.95 -17.43 0.44
CA SER A 102 4.19 -16.96 1.08
C SER A 102 4.02 -16.43 2.50
N MET A 103 2.80 -16.38 3.07
CA MET A 103 2.55 -15.86 4.42
C MET A 103 3.55 -16.36 5.49
N PRO A 104 3.91 -17.66 5.59
CA PRO A 104 4.87 -18.12 6.59
C PRO A 104 6.34 -17.78 6.27
N LEU A 105 6.62 -17.25 5.07
CA LEU A 105 7.97 -16.95 4.58
C LEU A 105 8.28 -15.45 4.59
N VAL A 106 7.37 -14.62 5.09
CA VAL A 106 7.53 -13.16 5.06
C VAL A 106 7.35 -12.56 6.44
N GLN A 107 8.15 -11.55 6.74
CA GLN A 107 7.80 -10.56 7.73
C GLN A 107 7.04 -9.43 7.03
N ARG A 108 5.77 -9.29 7.38
CA ARG A 108 4.85 -8.33 6.77
C ARG A 108 4.60 -7.13 7.68
N ALA A 109 4.68 -5.93 7.12
CA ALA A 109 4.16 -4.71 7.72
C ALA A 109 3.05 -4.14 6.83
N VAL A 110 1.99 -3.63 7.46
CA VAL A 110 0.84 -3.04 6.78
C VAL A 110 0.60 -1.64 7.30
N ARG A 111 0.42 -0.67 6.40
CA ARG A 111 0.11 0.73 6.71
C ARG A 111 -1.12 1.19 5.93
N PRO A 112 -2.21 1.62 6.59
CA PRO A 112 -3.29 2.29 5.90
C PRO A 112 -2.78 3.61 5.31
N LEU A 113 -3.23 3.93 4.11
CA LEU A 113 -2.87 5.16 3.40
C LEU A 113 -4.08 6.08 3.32
N THR A 114 -3.82 7.38 3.50
CA THR A 114 -4.80 8.45 3.27
C THR A 114 -4.20 9.48 2.32
N GLU A 115 -5.04 10.37 1.79
CA GLU A 115 -4.57 11.48 0.98
C GLU A 115 -3.74 12.46 1.83
N ILE A 116 -2.66 13.00 1.25
CA ILE A 116 -1.78 13.94 1.95
C ILE A 116 -2.52 15.19 2.44
N LYS A 117 -3.58 15.59 1.74
CA LYS A 117 -4.47 16.72 2.12
C LYS A 117 -5.10 16.53 3.49
N SER A 118 -5.39 15.29 3.89
CA SER A 118 -5.89 15.00 5.24
C SER A 118 -4.85 15.27 6.32
N VAL A 119 -3.55 15.24 5.98
CA VAL A 119 -2.48 15.62 6.91
C VAL A 119 -2.36 17.14 6.99
N GLU A 120 -2.52 17.85 5.87
CA GLU A 120 -2.49 19.32 5.83
C GLU A 120 -3.55 19.95 6.73
N SER A 121 -4.77 19.38 6.77
CA SER A 121 -5.83 19.86 7.66
C SER A 121 -5.46 19.71 9.14
N ILE A 122 -4.86 18.58 9.52
CA ILE A 122 -4.38 18.34 10.89
C ILE A 122 -3.32 19.38 11.28
N VAL A 123 -2.35 19.66 10.39
CA VAL A 123 -1.32 20.67 10.64
C VAL A 123 -1.95 22.05 10.85
N THR A 124 -2.95 22.40 10.04
CA THR A 124 -3.66 23.69 10.15
C THR A 124 -4.43 23.81 11.48
N GLU A 125 -5.09 22.74 11.92
CA GLU A 125 -5.77 22.68 13.22
C GLU A 125 -4.75 22.83 14.37
N LEU A 126 -3.62 22.12 14.30
CA LEU A 126 -2.55 22.20 15.30
C LEU A 126 -1.96 23.60 15.38
N GLN A 127 -1.75 24.29 14.25
CA GLN A 127 -1.28 25.67 14.25
C GLN A 127 -2.23 26.61 14.99
N THR A 128 -3.54 26.40 14.84
CA THR A 128 -4.57 27.17 15.56
C THR A 128 -4.46 26.94 17.06
N ILE A 129 -4.32 25.67 17.48
CA ILE A 129 -4.17 25.29 18.89
C ILE A 129 -2.92 25.93 19.48
N VAL A 130 -1.76 25.77 18.83
CA VAL A 130 -0.47 26.33 19.29
C VAL A 130 -0.55 27.85 19.42
N SER A 131 -1.18 28.53 18.45
CA SER A 131 -1.33 30.00 18.48
C SER A 131 -2.24 30.49 19.60
N SER A 132 -3.13 29.64 20.12
CA SER A 132 -4.01 29.93 21.24
C SER A 132 -3.40 29.62 22.62
N MET A 133 -2.21 29.00 22.66
CA MET A 133 -1.55 28.66 23.92
C MET A 133 -1.04 29.93 24.63
N PRO A 134 -1.18 30.03 25.96
CA PRO A 134 -0.70 31.18 26.71
C PRO A 134 0.83 31.28 26.62
N ASN A 135 1.32 32.45 26.23
CA ASN A 135 2.75 32.70 26.11
C ASN A 135 3.38 32.81 27.52
N PRO A 136 4.28 31.89 27.91
CA PRO A 136 4.86 31.87 29.25
C PRO A 136 5.67 33.13 29.58
N GLU A 137 6.13 33.88 28.58
CA GLU A 137 6.94 35.10 28.77
C GLU A 137 6.14 36.33 29.23
N LYS A 138 4.80 36.31 29.17
CA LYS A 138 3.96 37.47 29.58
C LYS A 138 3.54 37.48 31.06
N LYS A 139 3.95 36.51 31.87
CA LYS A 139 3.58 36.44 33.31
C LYS A 139 4.50 37.24 34.25
N GLY A 140 5.53 37.94 33.74
CA GLY A 140 6.55 38.61 34.56
C GLY A 140 6.60 40.14 34.48
N GLN A 141 5.67 40.81 33.78
CA GLN A 141 5.64 42.27 33.72
C GLN A 141 4.33 42.77 34.34
N SER A 142 4.33 42.89 35.67
CA SER A 142 3.40 43.70 36.46
C SER A 142 4.20 44.76 37.20
#